data_AF-H8H1B0-F1
#
_entry.id   AF-H8H1B0-F1
#
_cell.length_a   1.000
_cell.length_b   1.000
_cell.length_c   1.000
_cell.angle_alpha   90.00
_cell.angle_beta   90.00
_cell.angle_gamma   90.00
#
_symmetry.space_group_name_H-M   'P 1'
#
loop_
_entity.id
_entity.type
_entity.pdbx_description
1 polymer ?
#
loop_
_entity_poly.entity_id
_entity_poly.type
_entity_poly.pdbx_seq_one_letter_code
_entity_poly.pdbx_strand_id
1 'polypeptide(L)'
;MPYWRLRDHQHSASTRCARQEHRDALYEKVRQAALQHPTSGYRLLYQEFKAQGEEIGLHKIRVALGELHLHPPLPRKTRKPSEKVSTPQDWPAGRRVQIDATRLSLPDGVCWIYFVLDVPSRVVLASRVVRSLSMHLAKLTLDEAVGVLRAQGHPRDSRGAERWRQ
;
A
#
# COMPACT_ATOMS: atom_id res chain seq x y z
N MET A 1 -52.16 -11.43 -5.95
CA MET A 1 -51.26 -12.58 -5.72
C MET A 1 -52.04 -13.86 -5.97
N PRO A 2 -51.54 -14.82 -6.77
CA PRO A 2 -52.27 -16.06 -7.07
C PRO A 2 -52.44 -16.94 -5.83
N TYR A 3 -53.60 -17.58 -5.68
CA TYR A 3 -53.96 -18.41 -4.51
C TYR A 3 -52.96 -19.53 -4.20
N TRP A 4 -52.41 -20.19 -5.23
CA TRP A 4 -51.44 -21.27 -5.07
C TRP A 4 -50.13 -20.83 -4.40
N ARG A 5 -49.65 -19.60 -4.64
CA ARG A 5 -48.46 -19.07 -3.93
C ARG A 5 -48.70 -18.87 -2.44
N LEU A 6 -49.90 -18.43 -2.06
CA LEU A 6 -50.28 -18.23 -0.67
C LEU A 6 -50.38 -19.56 0.08
N ARG A 7 -50.98 -20.56 -0.55
CA ARG A 7 -51.07 -21.93 -0.04
C ARG A 7 -49.68 -22.56 0.14
N ASP A 8 -48.82 -22.49 -0.87
CA ASP A 8 -47.45 -23.01 -0.79
C ASP A 8 -46.62 -22.28 0.26
N HIS A 9 -46.81 -20.96 0.37
CA HIS A 9 -46.16 -20.15 1.40
C HIS A 9 -46.60 -20.56 2.81
N GLN A 10 -47.87 -20.88 3.04
CA GLN A 10 -48.33 -21.36 4.35
C GLN A 10 -47.84 -22.79 4.62
N HIS A 11 -47.89 -23.69 3.65
CA HIS A 11 -47.43 -25.07 3.82
C HIS A 11 -45.93 -25.20 4.09
N SER A 12 -45.11 -24.28 3.54
CA SER A 12 -43.66 -24.27 3.76
C SER A 12 -43.22 -23.36 4.91
N ALA A 13 -44.14 -22.81 5.70
CA ALA A 13 -43.81 -21.90 6.80
C ALA A 13 -42.91 -22.56 7.86
N SER A 14 -43.23 -23.79 8.28
CA SER A 14 -42.41 -24.54 9.23
C SER A 14 -40.99 -24.82 8.71
N THR A 15 -40.86 -25.21 7.44
CA THR A 15 -39.57 -25.42 6.80
C THR A 15 -38.76 -24.12 6.70
N ARG A 16 -39.42 -22.98 6.46
CA ARG A 16 -38.75 -21.67 6.47
C ARG A 16 -38.28 -21.29 7.87
N CYS A 17 -39.09 -21.50 8.91
CA CYS A 17 -38.68 -21.24 10.30
C CYS A 17 -37.45 -22.09 10.66
N ALA A 18 -37.47 -23.40 10.41
CA ALA A 18 -36.33 -24.26 10.68
C ALA A 18 -35.06 -23.86 9.90
N ARG A 19 -35.20 -23.42 8.64
CA ARG A 19 -34.05 -22.90 7.86
C ARG A 19 -33.51 -21.60 8.43
N GLN A 20 -34.39 -20.72 8.90
CA GLN A 20 -34.01 -19.45 9.51
C GLN A 20 -33.30 -19.67 10.84
N GLU A 21 -33.84 -20.52 11.71
CA GLU A 21 -33.20 -20.91 12.97
C GLU A 21 -31.80 -21.51 12.75
N HIS A 22 -31.66 -22.40 11.76
CA HIS A 22 -30.36 -22.97 11.42
C HIS A 22 -29.37 -21.90 10.92
N ARG A 23 -29.85 -20.93 10.13
CA ARG A 23 -29.03 -19.81 9.65
C ARG A 23 -28.60 -18.91 10.81
N ASP A 24 -29.50 -18.60 11.71
CA ASP A 24 -29.24 -17.72 12.86
C ASP A 24 -28.26 -18.39 13.84
N ALA A 25 -28.41 -19.69 14.08
CA ALA A 25 -27.44 -20.47 14.85
C ALA A 25 -26.03 -20.46 14.22
N LEU A 26 -25.94 -20.58 12.89
CA LEU A 26 -24.66 -20.47 12.18
C LEU A 26 -24.06 -19.07 12.34
N TYR A 27 -24.87 -18.02 12.22
CA TYR A 27 -24.42 -16.64 12.32
C TYR A 27 -23.90 -16.35 13.74
N GLU A 28 -24.58 -16.88 14.76
CA GLU A 28 -24.12 -16.73 16.14
C GLU A 28 -22.79 -17.45 16.38
N LYS A 29 -22.60 -18.67 15.84
CA LYS A 29 -21.29 -19.36 15.91
C LYS A 29 -20.18 -18.53 15.25
N VAL A 30 -20.43 -18.01 14.05
CA VAL A 30 -19.45 -17.17 13.33
C VAL A 30 -19.18 -15.88 14.11
N ARG A 31 -20.21 -15.27 14.71
CA ARG A 31 -20.07 -14.09 15.56
C ARG A 31 -19.15 -14.36 16.75
N GLN A 32 -19.39 -15.44 17.49
CA GLN A 32 -18.59 -15.79 18.65
C GLN A 32 -17.11 -16.03 18.27
N ALA A 33 -16.86 -16.78 17.19
CA ALA A 33 -15.50 -17.02 16.71
C ALA A 33 -14.80 -15.72 16.26
N ALA A 34 -15.52 -14.84 15.55
CA ALA A 34 -14.98 -13.56 15.12
C ALA A 34 -14.68 -12.62 16.31
N LEU A 35 -15.47 -12.68 17.38
CA LEU A 35 -15.21 -11.92 18.61
C LEU A 35 -14.02 -12.46 19.41
N GLN A 36 -13.82 -13.78 19.43
CA GLN A 36 -12.64 -14.41 20.04
C GLN A 36 -11.36 -14.10 19.26
N HIS A 37 -11.46 -13.95 17.94
CA HIS A 37 -10.34 -13.70 17.04
C HIS A 37 -10.59 -12.46 16.15
N PRO A 38 -10.56 -11.24 16.71
CA PRO A 38 -10.99 -10.02 16.01
C PRO A 38 -10.12 -9.63 14.80
N THR A 39 -8.92 -10.20 14.68
CA THR A 39 -8.00 -9.98 13.56
C THR A 39 -8.07 -11.10 12.52
N SER A 40 -8.75 -12.20 12.81
CA SER A 40 -8.84 -13.36 11.92
C SER A 40 -9.85 -13.14 10.80
N GLY A 41 -9.39 -13.29 9.55
CA GLY A 41 -10.29 -13.31 8.39
C GLY A 41 -11.03 -14.63 8.24
N TYR A 42 -12.01 -14.67 7.33
CA TYR A 42 -12.84 -15.86 7.06
C TYR A 42 -12.07 -17.16 6.78
N ARG A 43 -10.83 -17.08 6.27
CA ARG A 43 -9.98 -18.25 6.01
C ARG A 43 -9.43 -18.87 7.29
N LEU A 44 -9.04 -18.06 8.26
CA LEU A 44 -8.51 -18.52 9.55
C LEU A 44 -9.65 -19.09 10.40
N LEU A 45 -10.79 -18.38 10.44
CA LEU A 45 -11.99 -18.89 11.10
C LEU A 45 -12.44 -20.24 10.50
N TYR A 46 -12.35 -20.43 9.17
CA TYR A 46 -12.62 -21.72 8.55
C TYR A 46 -11.69 -22.83 9.03
N GLN A 47 -10.40 -22.54 9.21
CA GLN A 47 -9.43 -23.52 9.73
C GLN A 47 -9.72 -23.86 11.20
N GLU A 48 -10.09 -22.88 12.01
CA GLU A 48 -10.50 -23.07 13.41
C GLU A 48 -11.76 -23.95 13.50
N PHE A 49 -12.81 -23.63 12.73
CA PHE A 49 -14.01 -24.46 12.67
C PHE A 49 -13.70 -25.88 12.20
N LYS A 50 -12.84 -26.03 11.18
CA LYS A 50 -12.42 -27.35 10.70
C LYS A 50 -11.64 -28.12 11.77
N ALA A 51 -10.80 -27.46 12.55
CA ALA A 51 -10.05 -28.06 13.66
C ALA A 51 -10.98 -28.49 14.81
N GLN A 52 -12.08 -27.77 15.01
CA GLN A 52 -13.13 -28.11 15.98
C GLN A 52 -14.12 -29.17 15.46
N GLY A 53 -13.98 -29.63 14.21
CA GLY A 53 -14.86 -30.64 13.60
C GLY A 53 -16.18 -30.09 13.06
N GLU A 54 -16.31 -28.76 12.92
CA GLU A 54 -17.52 -28.11 12.40
C GLU A 54 -17.54 -28.12 10.86
N GLU A 55 -18.64 -28.60 10.26
CA GLU A 55 -18.82 -28.68 8.80
C GLU A 55 -19.36 -27.36 8.21
N ILE A 56 -18.74 -26.23 8.54
CA ILE A 56 -19.14 -24.92 8.00
C ILE A 56 -18.32 -24.60 6.76
N GLY A 57 -19.00 -24.48 5.61
CA GLY A 57 -18.36 -24.09 4.35
C GLY A 57 -17.78 -22.66 4.40
N LEU A 58 -16.62 -22.49 3.77
CA LEU A 58 -15.89 -21.21 3.73
C LEU A 58 -16.73 -20.05 3.16
N HIS A 59 -17.57 -20.32 2.15
CA HIS A 59 -18.49 -19.31 1.61
C HIS A 59 -19.53 -18.85 2.64
N LYS A 60 -20.07 -19.77 3.46
CA LYS A 60 -21.05 -19.43 4.50
C LYS A 60 -20.43 -18.53 5.57
N ILE A 61 -19.19 -18.79 5.97
CA ILE A 61 -18.44 -17.94 6.91
C ILE A 61 -18.23 -16.54 6.32
N ARG A 62 -17.82 -16.47 5.05
CA ARG A 62 -17.62 -15.18 4.37
C ARG A 62 -18.91 -14.36 4.31
N VAL A 63 -20.03 -14.97 3.94
CA VAL A 63 -21.34 -14.30 3.90
C VAL A 63 -21.74 -13.84 5.30
N ALA A 64 -21.66 -14.72 6.30
CA ALA A 64 -22.01 -14.38 7.68
C ALA A 64 -21.20 -13.21 8.24
N LEU A 65 -19.87 -13.17 8.02
CA LEU A 65 -19.05 -12.02 8.44
C LEU A 65 -19.44 -10.72 7.74
N GLY A 66 -19.86 -10.80 6.47
CA GLY A 66 -20.31 -9.64 5.70
C GLY A 66 -21.62 -9.08 6.22
N GLU A 67 -22.61 -9.94 6.43
CA GLU A 67 -23.93 -9.59 6.97
C GLU A 67 -23.84 -9.10 8.42
N LEU A 68 -22.94 -9.65 9.23
CA LEU A 68 -22.70 -9.23 10.60
C LEU A 68 -21.81 -7.97 10.71
N HIS A 69 -21.25 -7.49 9.59
CA HIS A 69 -20.28 -6.40 9.54
C HIS A 69 -19.03 -6.64 10.43
N LEU A 70 -18.59 -7.89 10.56
CA LEU A 70 -17.47 -8.33 11.39
C LEU A 70 -16.20 -8.60 10.57
N HIS A 71 -16.08 -8.04 9.37
CA HIS A 71 -14.84 -8.19 8.60
C HIS A 71 -13.68 -7.50 9.32
N PRO A 72 -12.54 -8.21 9.51
CA PRO A 72 -11.38 -7.58 10.13
C PRO A 72 -10.89 -6.43 9.24
N PRO A 73 -10.32 -5.37 9.84
CA PRO A 73 -9.78 -4.26 9.08
C PRO A 73 -8.72 -4.77 8.11
N LEU A 74 -8.74 -4.26 6.87
CA LEU A 74 -7.75 -4.64 5.88
C LEU A 74 -6.35 -4.36 6.43
N PRO A 75 -5.40 -5.30 6.33
CA PRO A 75 -4.05 -5.09 6.79
C PRO A 75 -3.48 -3.85 6.09
N ARG A 76 -3.16 -2.84 6.90
CA ARG A 76 -2.49 -1.63 6.40
C ARG A 76 -1.16 -2.06 5.83
N LYS A 77 -0.84 -1.61 4.61
CA LYS A 77 0.49 -1.83 4.01
C LYS A 77 1.55 -1.33 5.00
N THR A 78 2.25 -2.26 5.65
CA THR A 78 3.37 -1.96 6.52
C THR A 78 4.47 -1.37 5.65
N ARG A 79 4.81 -0.10 5.89
CA ARG A 79 6.01 0.49 5.28
C ARG A 79 7.20 -0.30 5.79
N LYS A 80 8.15 -0.59 4.90
CA LYS A 80 9.44 -1.14 5.31
C LYS A 80 10.04 -0.23 6.40
N PRO A 81 10.65 -0.80 7.45
CA PRO A 81 11.31 0.02 8.46
C PRO A 81 12.32 0.93 7.76
N SER A 82 12.26 2.21 8.06
CA SER A 82 13.21 3.19 7.51
C SER A 82 14.59 2.92 8.11
N GLU A 83 15.64 3.02 7.29
CA GLU A 83 17.01 2.92 7.80
C GLU A 83 17.25 4.02 8.84
N LYS A 84 18.05 3.69 9.87
CA LYS A 84 18.43 4.66 10.89
C LYS A 84 19.30 5.73 10.24
N VAL A 85 18.70 6.87 9.94
CA VAL A 85 19.40 8.06 9.44
C VAL A 85 20.36 8.52 10.54
N SER A 86 21.66 8.57 10.23
CA SER A 86 22.66 9.17 11.12
C SER A 86 22.35 10.66 11.34
N THR A 87 22.86 11.21 12.44
CA THR A 87 22.64 12.61 12.83
C THR A 87 22.83 13.57 11.64
N PRO A 88 21.94 14.57 11.47
CA PRO A 88 22.07 15.52 10.38
C PRO A 88 23.44 16.19 10.45
N GLN A 89 24.29 15.92 9.47
CA GLN A 89 25.49 16.71 9.27
C GLN A 89 25.04 18.06 8.68
N ASP A 90 25.40 19.15 9.34
CA ASP A 90 25.08 20.51 8.87
C ASP A 90 25.94 20.82 7.64
N TRP A 91 25.33 20.62 6.47
CA TRP A 91 25.94 20.99 5.19
C TRP A 91 25.53 22.43 4.84
N PRO A 92 26.47 23.31 4.46
CA PRO A 92 26.12 24.61 3.90
C PRO A 92 25.27 24.47 2.64
N ALA A 93 24.46 25.49 2.33
CA ALA A 93 23.73 25.55 1.05
C ALA A 93 24.68 25.33 -0.14
N GLY A 94 24.24 24.56 -1.13
CA GLY A 94 25.03 24.21 -2.31
C GLY A 94 26.09 23.13 -2.09
N ARG A 95 26.27 22.59 -0.87
CA ARG A 95 27.23 21.50 -0.60
C ARG A 95 26.65 20.10 -0.71
N ARG A 96 25.35 19.95 -0.44
CA ARG A 96 24.67 18.65 -0.53
C ARG A 96 23.54 18.76 -1.54
N VAL A 97 23.69 18.03 -2.63
CA VAL A 97 22.65 17.87 -3.64
C VAL A 97 22.09 16.46 -3.63
N GLN A 98 20.80 16.34 -3.93
CA GLN A 98 20.13 15.06 -4.14
C GLN A 98 19.69 14.99 -5.60
N ILE A 99 19.99 13.89 -6.26
CA ILE A 99 19.47 13.59 -7.60
C ILE A 99 18.47 12.45 -7.48
N ASP A 100 17.28 12.67 -8.02
CA ASP A 100 16.23 11.65 -8.09
C ASP A 100 15.73 11.52 -9.52
N ALA A 101 15.08 10.39 -9.80
CA ALA A 101 14.33 10.16 -11.01
C ALA A 101 12.89 9.78 -10.67
N THR A 102 11.92 10.55 -11.16
CA THR A 102 10.49 10.28 -10.97
C THR A 102 9.85 9.82 -12.27
N ARG A 103 9.15 8.68 -12.21
CA ARG A 103 8.35 8.17 -13.33
C ARG A 103 7.03 8.91 -13.40
N LEU A 104 6.68 9.39 -14.59
CA LEU A 104 5.38 9.97 -14.89
C LEU A 104 4.65 9.11 -15.93
N SER A 105 3.36 8.87 -15.67
CA SER A 105 2.44 8.28 -16.65
C SER A 105 1.63 9.39 -17.27
N LEU A 106 1.76 9.56 -18.58
CA LEU A 106 1.04 10.53 -19.41
C LEU A 106 0.12 9.79 -20.41
N PRO A 107 -0.87 10.46 -21.01
CA PRO A 107 -1.74 9.82 -22.00
C PRO A 107 -0.99 9.25 -23.21
N ASP A 108 0.12 9.88 -23.61
CA ASP A 108 0.98 9.47 -24.74
C ASP A 108 2.07 8.46 -24.34
N GLY A 109 2.11 8.02 -23.08
CA GLY A 109 3.03 7.00 -22.60
C GLY A 109 3.72 7.37 -21.30
N VAL A 110 4.91 6.80 -21.09
CA VAL A 110 5.68 6.97 -19.86
C VAL A 110 6.88 7.86 -20.12
N CYS A 111 7.18 8.76 -19.19
CA CYS A 111 8.45 9.47 -19.16
C CYS A 111 9.05 9.46 -17.74
N TRP A 112 10.29 9.90 -17.65
CA TRP A 112 11.02 10.07 -16.40
C TRP A 112 11.52 11.49 -16.31
N ILE A 113 11.55 12.04 -15.10
CA ILE A 113 12.16 13.34 -14.83
C ILE A 113 13.31 13.11 -13.86
N TYR A 114 14.52 13.42 -14.31
CA TYR A 114 15.63 13.69 -13.40
C TYR A 114 15.45 15.08 -12.83
N PHE A 115 15.62 15.24 -11.53
CA PHE A 115 15.79 16.56 -10.92
C PHE A 115 16.91 16.50 -9.89
N VAL A 116 17.66 17.59 -9.82
CA VAL A 116 18.73 17.79 -8.86
C VAL A 116 18.31 18.91 -7.91
N LEU A 117 18.23 18.59 -6.63
CA LEU A 117 17.82 19.50 -5.57
C LEU A 117 19.01 19.87 -4.71
N ASP A 118 19.11 21.14 -4.33
CA ASP A 118 19.88 21.51 -3.14
C ASP A 118 19.13 21.03 -1.89
N VAL A 119 19.77 20.19 -1.07
CA VAL A 119 19.09 19.54 0.07
C VAL A 119 18.67 20.53 1.15
N PRO A 120 19.51 21.50 1.56
CA PRO A 120 19.13 22.51 2.55
C PRO A 120 17.96 23.40 2.09
N SER A 121 18.03 23.97 0.89
CA SER A 121 17.02 24.95 0.42
C SER A 121 15.82 24.33 -0.30
N ARG A 122 15.91 23.05 -0.71
CA ARG A 122 14.93 22.36 -1.56
C ARG A 122 14.71 23.01 -2.93
N VAL A 123 15.61 23.89 -3.36
CA VAL A 123 15.58 24.50 -4.69
C VAL A 123 15.98 23.47 -5.74
N VAL A 124 15.24 23.43 -6.86
CA VAL A 124 15.60 22.65 -8.05
C VAL A 124 16.70 23.38 -8.79
N LEU A 125 17.88 22.76 -8.86
CA LEU A 125 19.05 23.29 -9.54
C LEU A 125 19.06 22.96 -11.03
N ALA A 126 18.59 21.76 -11.38
CA ALA A 126 18.43 21.33 -12.76
C ALA A 126 17.33 20.26 -12.86
N SER A 127 16.70 20.15 -14.02
CA SER A 127 15.77 19.07 -14.31
C SER A 127 15.84 18.65 -15.77
N ARG A 128 15.58 17.37 -16.04
CA ARG A 128 15.56 16.82 -17.40
C ARG A 128 14.50 15.75 -17.56
N VAL A 129 13.65 15.92 -18.57
CA VAL A 129 12.66 14.92 -18.97
C VAL A 129 13.29 13.96 -19.99
N VAL A 130 13.14 12.65 -19.78
CA VAL A 130 13.70 11.60 -20.63
C VAL A 130 12.68 10.48 -20.86
N ARG A 131 12.75 9.80 -22.01
CA ARG A 131 11.90 8.62 -22.28
C ARG A 131 12.43 7.35 -21.60
N SER A 132 13.75 7.28 -21.38
CA SER A 132 14.44 6.14 -20.75
C SER A 132 15.52 6.63 -19.78
N LEU A 133 15.65 5.95 -18.64
CA LEU A 133 16.72 6.24 -17.68
C LEU A 133 18.08 5.83 -18.25
N SER A 134 19.08 6.68 -18.06
CA SER A 134 20.47 6.35 -18.36
C SER A 134 21.42 7.12 -17.45
N MET A 135 22.55 6.49 -17.12
CA MET A 135 23.60 7.11 -16.31
C MET A 135 24.16 8.37 -16.99
N HIS A 136 24.27 8.37 -18.32
CA HIS A 136 24.73 9.52 -19.09
C HIS A 136 23.81 10.74 -18.89
N LEU A 137 22.49 10.54 -18.98
CA LEU A 137 21.52 11.62 -18.82
C LEU A 137 21.44 12.10 -17.36
N ALA A 138 21.58 11.19 -16.39
CA ALA A 138 21.68 11.56 -14.97
C ALA A 138 22.91 12.44 -14.73
N LYS A 139 24.09 12.03 -15.22
CA LYS A 139 25.33 12.81 -15.12
C LYS A 139 25.20 14.18 -15.78
N LEU A 140 24.68 14.23 -17.01
CA LEU A 140 24.48 15.48 -17.72
C LEU A 140 23.57 16.44 -16.94
N THR A 141 22.58 15.93 -16.20
CA THR A 141 21.67 16.75 -15.38
C THR A 141 22.37 17.24 -14.11
N LEU A 142 23.24 16.41 -13.54
CA LEU A 142 24.09 16.79 -12.41
C LEU A 142 25.14 17.84 -12.80
N ASP A 143 25.79 17.70 -13.95
CA ASP A 143 26.78 18.65 -14.45
C ASP A 143 26.15 20.04 -14.67
N GLU A 144 24.91 20.09 -15.15
CA GLU A 144 24.11 21.32 -15.27
C GLU A 144 23.84 21.96 -13.89
N ALA A 145 23.39 21.17 -12.92
CA ALA A 145 23.18 21.65 -11.55
C ALA A 145 24.47 22.17 -10.90
N VAL A 146 25.61 21.53 -11.15
CA VAL A 146 26.93 21.99 -10.69
C VAL A 146 27.28 23.33 -11.36
N GLY A 147 26.93 23.53 -12.63
CA GLY A 147 27.08 24.82 -13.32
C GLY A 147 26.29 25.93 -12.63
N VAL A 148 25.03 25.67 -12.28
CA VAL A 148 24.16 26.62 -11.54
C VAL A 148 24.75 26.98 -10.18
N LEU A 149 25.19 25.98 -9.41
CA LEU A 149 25.82 26.22 -8.10
C LEU A 149 27.09 27.06 -8.19
N ARG A 150 27.92 26.83 -9.22
CA ARG A 150 29.13 27.64 -9.46
C ARG A 150 28.78 29.09 -9.78
N ALA A 151 27.76 29.31 -10.62
CA ALA A 151 27.29 30.66 -10.96
C ALA A 151 26.77 31.41 -9.72
N GLN A 152 26.25 30.69 -8.74
CA GLN A 152 25.79 31.22 -7.44
C GLN A 152 26.91 31.40 -6.41
N GLY A 153 28.18 31.14 -6.78
CA GLY A 153 29.32 31.32 -5.89
C GLY A 153 29.61 30.15 -4.95
N HIS A 154 29.10 28.95 -5.23
CA HIS A 154 29.42 27.73 -4.48
C HIS A 154 30.57 26.95 -5.16
N PRO A 155 31.84 27.11 -4.73
CA PRO A 155 32.98 26.43 -5.35
C PRO A 155 33.02 24.94 -5.02
N ARG A 156 33.60 24.15 -5.94
CA ARG A 156 33.89 22.73 -5.71
C ARG A 156 35.03 22.61 -4.70
N ASP A 157 34.77 22.07 -3.51
CA ASP A 157 35.84 21.78 -2.53
C ASP A 157 36.75 20.70 -3.15
N SER A 158 38.01 21.06 -3.42
CA SER A 158 39.01 20.21 -4.09
C SER A 158 39.39 18.97 -3.27
N ARG A 159 38.98 18.89 -2.00
CA ARG A 159 39.30 17.81 -1.06
C ARG A 159 38.47 16.53 -1.22
N GLY A 160 37.42 16.54 -2.05
CA GLY A 160 36.52 15.38 -2.23
C GLY A 160 36.83 14.46 -3.42
N ALA A 161 37.71 14.88 -4.35
CA ALA A 161 37.91 14.19 -5.62
C ALA A 161 38.78 12.92 -5.52
N GLU A 162 39.54 12.75 -4.43
CA GLU A 162 40.42 11.59 -4.21
C GLU A 162 39.70 10.38 -3.61
N ARG A 163 38.52 10.59 -3.01
CA ARG A 163 37.86 9.57 -2.18
C ARG A 163 36.97 8.59 -2.96
N TRP A 164 36.83 8.78 -4.27
CA TRP A 164 35.97 7.97 -5.15
C TRP A 164 36.74 7.27 -6.28
N ARG A 165 38.08 7.22 -6.22
CA ARG A 165 38.94 6.45 -7.14
C ARG A 165 39.52 5.17 -6.50
N GLN A 166 38.76 4.50 -5.63
CA GLN A 166 39.05 3.14 -5.16
C GLN A 166 37.80 2.29 -5.33
#